data_AF-A0AAD6RV40-F1
#
_entry.id   AF-A0AAD6RV40-F1
#
_cell.length_a   1.000
_cell.length_b   1.000
_cell.length_c   1.000
_cell.angle_alpha   90.00
_cell.angle_beta   90.00
_cell.angle_gamma   90.00
#
_symmetry.space_group_name_H-M   'P 1'
#
loop_
_entity.id
_entity.type
_entity.pdbx_description
1 polymer ?
#
loop_
_entity_poly.entity_id
_entity_poly.type
_entity_poly.pdbx_seq_one_letter_code
_entity_poly.pdbx_strand_id
1 'polypeptide(L)'
;MLDNSPSIDSEKFSFSNNNSIRGFEVIDDAKAQVESICPGVVSCADIAAVAARDASVAVGGPSWTVRLGRRDSTTASRSLADSDIPRATTSLVNLIGMFGGKGLSERDMVALSGSHTIGQARCVTFRGRIYDNSSDIDAGFASTRRRNCPSASDQVLFSGQSTDSIVTEYSRNPSLFSSDFAAAMLRMGRYRTTDWFSRRDTKGLQCC
;
A
#
# COMPACT_ATOMS: atom_id res chain seq x y z
N MET A 1 0.36 16.45 -11.65
CA MET A 1 0.58 17.71 -10.89
C MET A 1 -0.68 18.55 -10.79
N LEU A 2 -1.50 18.60 -11.85
CA LEU A 2 -2.81 19.27 -11.85
C LEU A 2 -3.72 18.79 -10.71
N ASP A 3 -4.35 19.73 -10.01
CA ASP A 3 -5.36 19.47 -8.98
C ASP A 3 -6.76 19.33 -9.59
N ASN A 4 -7.69 18.80 -8.79
CA ASN A 4 -9.09 18.71 -9.21
C ASN A 4 -9.67 20.09 -9.53
N SER A 5 -10.46 20.14 -10.59
CA SER A 5 -11.26 21.31 -10.98
C SER A 5 -12.54 20.84 -11.68
N PRO A 6 -13.49 21.72 -12.01
CA PRO A 6 -14.70 21.33 -12.75
C PRO A 6 -14.43 20.61 -14.09
N SER A 7 -13.25 20.82 -14.69
CA SER A 7 -12.83 20.20 -15.96
C SER A 7 -11.68 19.21 -15.82
N ILE A 8 -11.14 19.00 -14.61
CA ILE A 8 -9.98 18.13 -14.36
C ILE A 8 -10.34 17.11 -13.28
N ASP A 9 -10.39 15.83 -13.67
CA ASP A 9 -10.32 14.70 -12.75
C ASP A 9 -8.84 14.30 -12.56
N SER A 10 -8.28 14.70 -11.43
CA SER A 10 -6.85 14.61 -11.17
C SER A 10 -6.39 13.18 -10.92
N GLU A 11 -5.27 12.83 -11.56
CA GLU A 11 -4.55 11.57 -11.33
C GLU A 11 -4.07 11.39 -9.89
N LYS A 12 -4.01 12.47 -9.08
CA LYS A 12 -3.67 12.40 -7.65
C LYS A 12 -4.66 11.50 -6.88
N PHE A 13 -5.89 11.34 -7.38
CA PHE A 13 -6.93 10.53 -6.75
C PHE A 13 -7.09 9.12 -7.35
N SER A 14 -6.24 8.71 -8.30
CA SER A 14 -6.17 7.32 -8.78
C SER A 14 -5.83 6.34 -7.66
N PHE A 15 -6.16 5.06 -7.82
CA PHE A 15 -5.96 4.02 -6.81
C PHE A 15 -4.50 3.91 -6.35
N SER A 16 -3.56 4.07 -7.28
CA SER A 16 -2.12 3.94 -7.01
C SER A 16 -1.50 5.21 -6.45
N ASN A 17 -2.08 6.38 -6.73
CA ASN A 17 -1.54 7.67 -6.26
C ASN A 17 -2.16 8.13 -4.94
N ASN A 18 -3.46 7.92 -4.74
CA ASN A 18 -4.18 8.47 -3.60
C ASN A 18 -3.63 7.94 -2.27
N ASN A 19 -3.22 8.85 -1.37
CA ASN A 19 -2.53 8.53 -0.12
C ASN A 19 -1.25 7.69 -0.34
N SER A 20 -0.51 7.93 -1.42
CA SER A 20 0.71 7.19 -1.77
C SER A 20 1.81 8.11 -2.31
N ILE A 21 1.57 8.74 -3.46
CA ILE A 21 2.51 9.70 -4.06
C ILE A 21 2.60 10.96 -3.19
N ARG A 22 3.79 11.58 -3.15
CA ARG A 22 4.13 12.71 -2.27
C ARG A 22 5.25 13.55 -2.89
N GLY A 23 5.56 14.71 -2.28
CA GLY A 23 6.61 15.63 -2.77
C GLY A 23 6.10 16.65 -3.78
N PHE A 24 4.80 16.94 -3.78
CA PHE A 24 4.21 17.96 -4.65
C PHE A 24 4.73 19.35 -4.29
N GLU A 25 4.79 19.62 -2.98
CA GLU A 25 5.30 20.84 -2.37
C GLU A 25 6.75 21.13 -2.79
N VAL A 26 7.60 20.10 -2.91
CA VAL A 26 8.98 20.26 -3.36
C VAL A 26 9.05 20.70 -4.82
N ILE A 27 8.15 20.19 -5.67
CA ILE A 27 8.06 20.58 -7.08
C ILE A 27 7.52 22.01 -7.19
N ASP A 28 6.53 22.37 -6.38
CA ASP A 28 5.95 23.71 -6.35
C ASP A 28 6.99 24.76 -5.92
N ASP A 29 7.78 24.47 -4.87
CA ASP A 29 8.87 25.33 -4.41
C ASP A 29 9.97 25.49 -5.47
N ALA A 30 10.36 24.39 -6.11
CA ALA A 30 11.33 24.42 -7.21
C ALA A 30 10.79 25.26 -8.39
N LYS A 31 9.52 25.09 -8.74
CA LYS A 31 8.86 25.86 -9.80
C LYS A 31 8.83 27.36 -9.46
N ALA A 32 8.46 27.73 -8.23
CA ALA A 32 8.44 29.12 -7.81
C ALA A 32 9.83 29.78 -7.91
N GLN A 33 10.87 29.09 -7.47
CA GLN A 33 12.25 29.60 -7.58
C GLN A 33 12.69 29.74 -9.03
N VAL A 34 12.43 28.74 -9.88
CA VAL A 34 12.82 28.80 -11.30
C VAL A 34 12.05 29.91 -12.04
N GLU A 35 10.77 30.09 -11.76
CA GLU A 35 9.96 31.17 -12.34
C GLU A 35 10.46 32.56 -11.95
N SER A 36 11.05 32.72 -10.76
CA SER A 36 11.67 33.99 -10.35
C SER A 36 12.91 34.37 -11.17
N ILE A 37 13.55 33.37 -11.80
CA ILE A 37 14.78 33.54 -12.60
C ILE A 37 14.43 33.65 -14.08
N CYS A 38 13.58 32.76 -14.59
CA CYS A 38 13.21 32.68 -16.00
C CYS A 38 11.71 32.43 -16.18
N PRO A 39 10.86 33.48 -16.06
CA PRO A 39 9.42 33.35 -16.12
C PRO A 39 8.91 32.67 -17.39
N GLY A 40 8.09 31.64 -17.24
CA GLY A 40 7.42 30.94 -18.34
C GLY A 40 8.34 30.11 -19.25
N VAL A 41 9.59 29.87 -18.87
CA VAL A 41 10.56 29.14 -19.70
C VAL A 41 10.59 27.65 -19.39
N VAL A 42 10.64 27.28 -18.10
CA VAL A 42 10.87 25.89 -17.68
C VAL A 42 9.55 25.22 -17.32
N SER A 43 9.22 24.11 -18.00
CA SER A 43 7.99 23.36 -17.73
C SER A 43 8.05 22.59 -16.40
N CYS A 44 6.90 22.38 -15.76
CA CYS A 44 6.80 21.51 -14.58
C CYS A 44 7.21 20.06 -14.91
N ALA A 45 6.93 19.61 -16.13
CA ALA A 45 7.36 18.30 -16.63
C ALA A 45 8.89 18.15 -16.65
N ASP A 46 9.64 19.19 -17.04
CA ASP A 46 11.11 19.15 -17.00
C ASP A 46 11.65 19.29 -15.58
N ILE A 47 11.01 20.11 -14.73
CA ILE A 47 11.37 20.18 -13.30
C ILE A 47 11.26 18.80 -12.65
N ALA A 48 10.15 18.08 -12.86
CA ALA A 48 9.98 16.74 -12.31
C ALA A 48 11.05 15.75 -12.81
N ALA A 49 11.42 15.84 -14.09
CA ALA A 49 12.46 14.97 -14.67
C ALA A 49 13.86 15.25 -14.11
N VAL A 50 14.20 16.53 -13.91
CA VAL A 50 15.47 16.94 -13.29
C VAL A 50 15.50 16.58 -11.81
N ALA A 51 14.41 16.86 -11.08
CA ALA A 51 14.28 16.50 -9.67
C ALA A 51 14.45 15.00 -9.43
N ALA A 52 13.91 14.14 -10.31
CA ALA A 52 14.12 12.69 -10.23
C ALA A 52 15.59 12.29 -10.39
N ARG A 53 16.33 12.95 -11.30
CA ARG A 53 17.77 12.72 -11.48
C ARG A 53 18.56 13.19 -10.26
N ASP A 54 18.26 14.39 -9.76
CA ASP A 54 18.95 14.96 -8.60
C ASP A 54 18.67 14.14 -7.34
N ALA A 55 17.44 13.62 -7.17
CA ALA A 55 17.11 12.70 -6.09
C ALA A 55 17.91 11.39 -6.16
N SER A 56 18.12 10.83 -7.35
CA SER A 56 19.00 9.66 -7.54
C SER A 56 20.42 9.95 -7.07
N VAL A 57 21.00 11.08 -7.49
CA VAL A 57 22.36 11.47 -7.10
C VAL A 57 22.46 11.72 -5.59
N ALA A 58 21.46 12.38 -4.99
CA ALA A 58 21.45 12.71 -3.57
C ALA A 58 21.47 11.46 -2.66
N VAL A 59 20.98 10.32 -3.14
CA VAL A 59 21.01 9.03 -2.41
C VAL A 59 22.18 8.13 -2.83
N GLY A 60 23.17 8.65 -3.56
CA GLY A 60 24.34 7.90 -4.04
C GLY A 60 24.07 7.04 -5.28
N GLY A 61 22.94 7.23 -5.95
CA GLY A 61 22.60 6.60 -7.21
C GLY A 61 23.32 7.23 -8.42
N PRO A 62 23.08 6.70 -9.63
CA PRO A 62 23.70 7.21 -10.84
C PRO A 62 23.16 8.60 -11.20
N SER A 63 24.00 9.38 -11.88
CA SER A 63 23.60 10.59 -12.60
C SER A 63 23.40 10.28 -14.08
N TRP A 64 22.57 11.07 -14.75
CA TRP A 64 22.42 11.05 -16.20
C TRP A 64 22.09 12.45 -16.73
N THR A 65 22.28 12.62 -18.04
CA THR A 65 21.84 13.82 -18.74
C THR A 65 20.33 13.76 -18.98
N VAL A 66 19.58 14.64 -18.34
CA VAL A 66 18.14 14.78 -18.57
C VAL A 66 17.92 15.53 -19.88
N ARG A 67 17.23 14.91 -20.84
CA ARG A 67 16.74 15.63 -22.03
C ARG A 67 15.62 16.57 -21.60
N LEU A 68 15.72 17.84 -21.98
CA LEU A 68 14.74 18.90 -21.66
C LEU A 68 13.93 19.27 -22.91
N GLY A 69 12.92 20.13 -22.74
CA GLY A 69 12.01 20.59 -23.77
C GLY A 69 10.61 19.98 -23.68
N ARG A 70 10.27 19.31 -22.57
CA ARG A 70 8.89 18.83 -22.34
C ARG A 70 7.97 20.03 -22.15
N ARG A 71 6.69 19.87 -22.52
CA ARG A 71 5.63 20.85 -22.27
C ARG A 71 4.62 20.29 -21.28
N ASP A 72 4.03 21.18 -20.50
CA ASP A 72 3.02 20.79 -19.52
C ASP A 72 1.67 20.50 -20.20
N SER A 73 1.02 19.42 -19.76
CA SER A 73 -0.35 19.09 -20.16
C SER A 73 -1.34 20.05 -19.51
N THR A 74 -2.45 20.34 -20.20
CA THR A 74 -3.61 21.05 -19.66
C THR A 74 -4.73 20.12 -19.21
N THR A 75 -4.55 18.81 -19.36
CA THR A 75 -5.50 17.76 -18.96
C THR A 75 -4.82 16.71 -18.08
N ALA A 76 -5.62 15.98 -17.31
CA ALA A 76 -5.21 14.81 -16.53
C ALA A 76 -6.17 13.65 -16.83
N SER A 77 -5.71 12.42 -16.66
CA SER A 77 -6.54 11.24 -16.86
C SER A 77 -6.40 10.24 -15.74
N ARG A 78 -7.30 10.34 -14.75
CA ARG A 78 -7.38 9.37 -13.65
C ARG A 78 -7.58 7.94 -14.15
N SER A 79 -8.41 7.74 -15.17
CA SER A 79 -8.66 6.40 -15.73
C SER A 79 -7.39 5.78 -16.35
N LEU A 80 -6.57 6.56 -17.06
CA LEU A 80 -5.29 6.08 -17.56
C LEU A 80 -4.30 5.82 -16.42
N ALA A 81 -4.28 6.64 -15.37
CA ALA A 81 -3.46 6.35 -14.20
C ALA A 81 -3.89 5.04 -13.50
N ASP A 82 -5.20 4.77 -13.42
CA ASP A 82 -5.73 3.54 -12.84
C ASP A 82 -5.41 2.29 -13.70
N SER A 83 -5.33 2.43 -15.02
CA SER A 83 -4.99 1.31 -15.92
C SER A 83 -3.49 1.08 -16.12
N ASP A 84 -2.70 2.16 -16.15
CA ASP A 84 -1.32 2.11 -16.64
C ASP A 84 -0.29 2.01 -15.50
N ILE A 85 -0.68 2.34 -14.27
CA ILE A 85 0.21 2.19 -13.11
C ILE A 85 0.09 0.76 -12.56
N PRO A 86 1.17 -0.04 -12.58
CA PRO A 86 1.12 -1.40 -12.08
C PRO A 86 0.86 -1.43 -10.57
N ARG A 87 0.11 -2.44 -10.12
CA ARG A 87 -0.14 -2.71 -8.71
C ARG A 87 0.97 -3.59 -8.16
N ALA A 88 1.17 -3.56 -6.84
CA ALA A 88 2.12 -4.43 -6.16
C ALA A 88 1.81 -5.94 -6.31
N THR A 89 0.59 -6.28 -6.74
CA THR A 89 0.12 -7.65 -6.99
C THR A 89 0.05 -8.01 -8.48
N THR A 90 0.52 -7.14 -9.38
CA THR A 90 0.52 -7.41 -10.83
C THR A 90 1.47 -8.58 -11.13
N SER A 91 1.01 -9.54 -11.94
CA SER A 91 1.84 -10.69 -12.37
C SER A 91 2.97 -10.25 -13.30
N LEU A 92 4.04 -11.05 -13.38
CA LEU A 92 5.19 -10.76 -14.25
C LEU A 92 4.79 -10.55 -15.72
N VAL A 93 3.94 -11.43 -16.27
CA VAL A 93 3.47 -11.32 -17.66
C VAL A 93 2.75 -10.01 -17.91
N ASN A 94 1.92 -9.56 -16.96
CA ASN A 94 1.22 -8.29 -17.08
C ASN A 94 2.17 -7.11 -16.91
N LEU A 95 3.16 -7.19 -16.00
CA LEU A 95 4.19 -6.15 -15.87
C LEU A 95 4.96 -5.97 -17.18
N ILE A 96 5.40 -7.07 -17.79
CA ILE A 96 6.10 -7.05 -19.09
C ILE A 96 5.22 -6.38 -20.15
N GLY A 97 3.93 -6.75 -20.24
CA GLY A 97 2.99 -6.15 -21.18
C GLY A 97 2.77 -4.64 -20.93
N MET A 98 2.62 -4.22 -19.67
CA MET A 98 2.42 -2.81 -19.30
C MET A 98 3.64 -1.95 -19.64
N PHE A 99 4.85 -2.42 -19.33
CA PHE A 99 6.10 -1.73 -19.68
C PHE A 99 6.32 -1.72 -21.21
N GLY A 100 6.06 -2.84 -21.88
CA GLY A 100 6.12 -2.93 -23.34
C GLY A 100 5.16 -1.95 -24.03
N GLY A 101 3.97 -1.75 -23.48
CA GLY A 101 3.01 -0.73 -23.95
C GLY A 101 3.50 0.71 -23.81
N LYS A 102 4.55 0.95 -23.00
CA LYS A 102 5.26 2.24 -22.88
C LYS A 102 6.57 2.28 -23.66
N GLY A 103 6.83 1.28 -24.52
CA GLY A 103 8.05 1.17 -25.31
C GLY A 103 9.28 0.77 -24.48
N LEU A 104 9.08 0.19 -23.29
CA LEU A 104 10.15 -0.25 -22.40
C LEU A 104 10.34 -1.77 -22.50
N SER A 105 11.58 -2.22 -22.63
CA SER A 105 11.91 -3.64 -22.67
C SER A 105 11.79 -4.29 -21.28
N GLU A 106 11.82 -5.62 -21.23
CA GLU A 106 11.91 -6.35 -19.94
C GLU A 106 13.15 -5.95 -19.14
N ARG A 107 14.27 -5.67 -19.83
CA ARG A 107 15.49 -5.19 -19.20
C ARG A 107 15.28 -3.83 -18.55
N ASP A 108 14.55 -2.93 -19.20
CA ASP A 108 14.21 -1.62 -18.65
C ASP A 108 13.28 -1.76 -17.44
N MET A 109 12.28 -2.63 -17.52
CA MET A 109 11.38 -2.94 -16.40
C MET A 109 12.15 -3.42 -15.17
N VAL A 110 13.08 -4.37 -15.34
CA VAL A 110 13.91 -4.88 -14.24
C VAL A 110 14.82 -3.78 -13.68
N ALA A 111 15.45 -2.97 -14.54
CA ALA A 111 16.31 -1.87 -14.10
C ALA A 111 15.52 -0.81 -13.31
N LEU A 112 14.35 -0.41 -13.81
CA LEU A 112 13.47 0.59 -13.15
C LEU A 112 12.88 0.07 -11.84
N SER A 113 12.64 -1.23 -11.74
CA SER A 113 12.22 -1.88 -10.47
C SER A 113 13.29 -1.76 -9.38
N GLY A 114 14.56 -1.52 -9.75
CA GLY A 114 15.64 -1.19 -8.83
C GLY A 114 15.40 0.09 -8.01
N SER A 115 14.49 0.98 -8.45
CA SER A 115 14.07 2.16 -7.67
C SER A 115 13.48 1.80 -6.30
N HIS A 116 13.01 0.56 -6.10
CA HIS A 116 12.57 0.05 -4.80
C HIS A 116 13.71 -0.22 -3.80
N THR A 117 14.96 0.06 -4.15
CA THR A 117 16.09 0.02 -3.21
C THR A 117 16.02 1.12 -2.15
N ILE A 118 15.20 2.16 -2.37
CA ILE A 118 14.93 3.24 -1.43
C ILE A 118 13.41 3.43 -1.25
N GLY A 119 13.05 4.24 -0.26
CA GLY A 119 11.66 4.59 0.01
C GLY A 119 10.97 3.60 0.95
N GLN A 120 9.64 3.68 0.98
CA GLN A 120 8.78 2.93 1.88
C GLN A 120 7.47 2.57 1.16
N ALA A 121 6.90 1.42 1.51
CA ALA A 121 5.62 0.96 1.02
C ALA A 121 4.60 0.88 2.16
N ARG A 122 3.33 1.17 1.87
CA ARG A 122 2.25 1.04 2.83
C ARG A 122 1.88 -0.43 3.03
N CYS A 123 1.60 -0.83 4.26
CA CYS A 123 1.15 -2.18 4.64
C CYS A 123 0.07 -2.75 3.71
N VAL A 124 -0.87 -1.92 3.26
CA VAL A 124 -1.96 -2.31 2.35
C VAL A 124 -1.50 -2.91 1.02
N THR A 125 -0.28 -2.61 0.55
CA THR A 125 0.20 -3.07 -0.76
C THR A 125 0.79 -4.48 -0.72
N PHE A 126 1.30 -4.93 0.43
CA PHE A 126 1.97 -6.23 0.57
C PHE A 126 1.37 -7.13 1.66
N ARG A 127 0.34 -6.65 2.40
CA ARG A 127 -0.30 -7.41 3.48
C ARG A 127 -0.73 -8.81 3.04
N GLY A 128 -1.35 -8.94 1.87
CA GLY A 128 -1.77 -10.24 1.34
C GLY A 128 -0.61 -11.24 1.29
N ARG A 129 0.53 -10.82 0.73
CA ARG A 129 1.71 -11.68 0.61
C ARG A 129 2.27 -12.11 1.96
N ILE A 130 2.40 -11.20 2.93
CA ILE A 130 2.99 -11.57 4.22
C ILE A 130 2.10 -12.49 5.06
N TYR A 131 0.80 -12.59 4.80
CA TYR A 131 -0.12 -13.51 5.51
C TYR A 131 -0.51 -14.75 4.69
N ASP A 132 -0.10 -14.83 3.42
CA ASP A 132 -0.34 -15.96 2.55
C ASP A 132 0.69 -17.07 2.81
N ASN A 133 0.21 -18.20 3.34
CA ASN A 133 1.03 -19.39 3.62
C ASN A 133 1.56 -20.08 2.37
N SER A 134 1.00 -19.78 1.19
CA SER A 134 1.46 -20.28 -0.11
C SER A 134 2.45 -19.35 -0.81
N SER A 135 2.74 -18.18 -0.23
CA SER A 135 3.67 -17.23 -0.83
C SER A 135 5.12 -17.69 -0.72
N ASP A 136 5.93 -17.22 -1.66
CA ASP A 136 7.37 -17.46 -1.78
C ASP A 136 8.23 -16.57 -0.86
N ILE A 137 7.61 -15.91 0.12
CA ILE A 137 8.31 -15.00 1.03
C ILE A 137 9.07 -15.77 2.11
N ASP A 138 10.26 -15.29 2.47
CA ASP A 138 10.95 -15.81 3.64
C ASP A 138 10.08 -15.65 4.91
N ALA A 139 9.91 -16.74 5.64
CA ALA A 139 9.02 -16.79 6.80
C ALA A 139 9.46 -15.86 7.92
N GLY A 140 10.78 -15.71 8.14
CA GLY A 140 11.34 -14.81 9.14
C GLY A 140 11.09 -13.35 8.78
N PHE A 141 11.27 -12.99 7.51
CA PHE A 141 10.99 -11.68 6.97
C PHE A 141 9.49 -11.36 7.06
N ALA A 142 8.61 -12.29 6.67
CA ALA A 142 7.16 -12.12 6.81
C ALA A 142 6.77 -11.88 8.27
N SER A 143 7.26 -12.69 9.19
CA SER A 143 7.04 -12.52 10.64
C SER A 143 7.49 -11.14 11.13
N THR A 144 8.65 -10.68 10.67
CA THR A 144 9.17 -9.34 11.01
C THR A 144 8.25 -8.23 10.49
N ARG A 145 7.73 -8.35 9.25
CA ARG A 145 6.82 -7.35 8.67
C ARG A 145 5.45 -7.34 9.34
N ARG A 146 4.92 -8.49 9.76
CA ARG A 146 3.61 -8.62 10.45
C ARG A 146 3.54 -7.77 11.73
N ARG A 147 4.66 -7.57 12.43
CA ARG A 147 4.73 -6.75 13.66
C ARG A 147 4.21 -5.32 13.48
N ASN A 148 4.45 -4.72 12.31
CA ASN A 148 3.99 -3.37 11.96
C ASN A 148 2.94 -3.37 10.84
N CYS A 149 2.44 -4.54 10.48
CA CYS A 149 1.42 -4.75 9.45
C CYS A 149 0.42 -5.81 9.94
N PRO A 150 -0.52 -5.43 10.83
CA PRO A 150 -1.56 -6.34 11.32
C PRO A 150 -2.40 -6.93 10.18
N SER A 151 -3.01 -8.09 10.41
CA SER A 151 -3.91 -8.69 9.42
C SER A 151 -5.14 -7.80 9.21
N ALA A 152 -5.86 -7.98 8.09
CA ALA A 152 -7.03 -7.14 7.80
C ALA A 152 -8.15 -7.36 8.82
N SER A 153 -8.38 -8.60 9.27
CA SER A 153 -9.35 -8.93 10.32
C SER A 153 -8.97 -8.32 11.66
N ASP A 154 -7.68 -8.31 12.01
CA ASP A 154 -7.23 -7.69 13.26
C ASP A 154 -7.35 -6.16 13.19
N GLN A 155 -7.06 -5.58 12.02
CA GLN A 155 -7.13 -4.14 11.83
C GLN A 155 -8.57 -3.59 11.96
N VAL A 156 -9.60 -4.37 11.61
CA VAL A 156 -11.01 -3.98 11.80
C VAL A 156 -11.35 -3.75 13.28
N LEU A 157 -10.61 -4.36 14.21
CA LEU A 157 -10.80 -4.12 15.65
C LEU A 157 -10.27 -2.74 16.09
N PHE A 158 -9.43 -2.09 15.27
CA PHE A 158 -8.84 -0.78 15.53
C PHE A 158 -8.90 0.10 14.27
N SER A 159 -10.13 0.47 13.86
CA SER A 159 -10.40 1.21 12.63
C SER A 159 -11.37 2.37 12.83
N GLY A 160 -11.36 3.00 14.00
CA GLY A 160 -12.21 4.14 14.35
C GLY A 160 -13.63 3.76 14.75
N GLN A 161 -13.85 2.53 15.24
CA GLN A 161 -15.17 2.03 15.63
C GLN A 161 -15.25 1.76 17.14
N SER A 162 -16.33 1.12 17.59
CA SER A 162 -16.61 0.88 19.01
C SER A 162 -15.53 0.04 19.71
N THR A 163 -14.80 -0.82 18.99
CA THR A 163 -13.77 -1.71 19.55
C THR A 163 -12.41 -1.04 19.80
N ASP A 164 -12.15 0.14 19.24
CA ASP A 164 -10.84 0.82 19.35
C ASP A 164 -10.44 1.11 20.81
N SER A 165 -11.42 1.49 21.63
CA SER A 165 -11.24 1.77 23.06
C SER A 165 -10.78 0.52 23.83
N ILE A 166 -11.40 -0.62 23.56
CA ILE A 166 -11.09 -1.92 24.16
C ILE A 166 -9.69 -2.39 23.73
N VAL A 167 -9.35 -2.26 22.44
CA VAL A 167 -8.01 -2.61 21.94
C VAL A 167 -6.93 -1.75 22.60
N THR A 168 -7.18 -0.45 22.76
CA THR A 168 -6.26 0.47 23.46
C THR A 168 -6.07 0.06 24.92
N GLU A 169 -7.16 -0.23 25.63
CA GLU A 169 -7.16 -0.65 27.03
C GLU A 169 -6.37 -1.95 27.23
N TYR A 170 -6.64 -2.99 26.43
CA TYR A 170 -5.91 -4.25 26.50
C TYR A 170 -4.42 -4.11 26.13
N SER A 171 -4.08 -3.23 25.17
CA SER A 171 -2.66 -2.96 24.85
C SER A 171 -1.88 -2.38 26.03
N ARG A 172 -2.55 -1.60 26.89
CA ARG A 172 -1.95 -0.92 28.04
C ARG A 172 -2.03 -1.75 29.32
N ASN A 173 -2.93 -2.73 29.39
CA ASN A 173 -3.16 -3.57 30.56
C ASN A 173 -3.26 -5.07 30.19
N PRO A 174 -2.10 -5.76 30.06
CA PRO A 174 -2.07 -7.18 29.72
C PRO A 174 -2.77 -8.10 30.73
N SER A 175 -2.85 -7.70 32.01
CA SER A 175 -3.53 -8.47 33.06
C SER A 175 -5.05 -8.45 32.89
N LEU A 176 -5.61 -7.29 32.55
CA LEU A 176 -7.03 -7.15 32.25
C LEU A 176 -7.43 -7.94 30.99
N PHE A 177 -6.61 -7.86 29.93
CA PHE A 177 -6.80 -8.71 28.76
C PHE A 177 -6.85 -10.20 29.15
N SER A 178 -5.91 -10.64 29.98
CA SER A 178 -5.82 -12.05 30.39
C SER A 178 -7.04 -12.51 31.19
N SER A 179 -7.56 -11.68 32.11
CA SER A 179 -8.77 -12.02 32.88
C SER A 179 -10.01 -12.08 32.00
N ASP A 180 -10.17 -11.11 31.09
CA ASP A 180 -11.35 -11.02 30.22
C ASP A 180 -11.34 -12.11 29.16
N PHE A 181 -10.16 -12.48 28.65
CA PHE A 181 -9.99 -13.63 27.75
C PHE A 181 -10.45 -14.93 28.41
N ALA A 182 -10.03 -15.20 29.65
CA ALA A 182 -10.44 -16.40 30.38
C ALA A 182 -11.96 -16.42 30.61
N ALA A 183 -12.55 -15.29 31.00
CA ALA A 183 -14.00 -15.17 31.16
C ALA A 183 -14.75 -15.37 29.84
N ALA A 184 -14.25 -14.84 28.73
CA ALA A 184 -14.83 -15.01 27.40
C ALA A 184 -14.80 -16.48 26.95
N MET A 185 -13.70 -17.21 27.18
CA MET A 185 -13.61 -18.64 26.86
C MET A 185 -14.60 -19.49 27.67
N LEU A 186 -14.85 -19.16 28.95
CA LEU A 186 -15.89 -19.82 29.75
C LEU A 186 -17.31 -19.54 29.23
N ARG A 187 -17.59 -18.33 28.73
CA ARG A 187 -18.86 -18.00 28.08
C ARG A 187 -19.00 -18.72 26.73
N MET A 188 -17.91 -18.83 25.97
CA MET A 188 -17.87 -19.55 24.70
C MET A 188 -18.16 -21.05 24.91
N GLY A 189 -17.60 -21.66 25.96
CA GLY A 189 -17.88 -23.06 26.33
C GLY A 189 -19.31 -23.34 26.79
N ARG A 190 -20.13 -22.30 27.02
CA ARG A 190 -21.57 -22.41 27.31
C ARG A 190 -22.44 -22.33 26.06
N TYR A 191 -21.86 -22.12 24.87
CA TYR A 191 -22.57 -22.35 23.61
C TYR A 191 -22.89 -23.85 23.51
N ARG A 192 -24.19 -24.14 23.56
CA ARG A 192 -24.82 -25.46 23.70
C ARG A 192 -24.18 -26.58 22.87
N THR A 193 -23.59 -27.55 23.56
CA THR A 193 -23.52 -28.96 23.13
C THR A 193 -24.88 -29.67 23.26
N THR A 194 -25.92 -28.99 23.77
CA THR A 194 -27.21 -29.61 24.13
C THR A 194 -28.17 -29.83 22.95
N ASP A 195 -27.85 -29.41 21.73
CA ASP A 195 -28.71 -29.70 20.56
C ASP A 195 -28.37 -31.02 19.85
N TRP A 196 -27.22 -31.63 20.17
CA TRP A 196 -26.86 -32.96 19.65
C TRP A 196 -27.33 -34.11 20.53
N PHE A 197 -27.75 -33.84 21.77
CA PHE A 197 -28.08 -34.86 22.77
C PHE A 197 -29.56 -34.91 23.19
N SER A 198 -30.47 -34.23 22.48
CA SER A 198 -31.93 -34.35 22.72
C SER A 198 -32.67 -35.19 21.66
N ARG A 199 -31.95 -35.84 20.73
CA ARG A 199 -32.52 -36.75 19.71
C ARG A 199 -31.84 -38.13 19.66
N ARG A 200 -31.43 -38.68 20.80
CA ARG A 200 -31.13 -40.11 20.87
C ARG A 200 -31.93 -40.80 21.97
N ASP A 201 -32.86 -41.59 21.46
CA ASP A 201 -33.60 -42.65 22.11
C ASP A 201 -32.86 -43.29 23.27
N THR A 202 -33.60 -43.50 24.35
CA THR A 202 -33.30 -44.47 25.40
C THR A 202 -33.23 -45.87 24.80
N LYS A 203 -32.12 -46.25 24.19
CA LYS A 203 -31.65 -47.64 24.08
C LYS A 203 -30.13 -47.70 24.04
N GLY A 204 -29.57 -48.34 25.06
CA GLY A 204 -28.36 -49.15 24.92
C GLY A 204 -27.06 -48.43 25.23
N LEU A 205 -26.34 -49.04 26.17
CA LEU A 205 -24.92 -48.85 26.48
C LEU A 205 -24.04 -48.76 25.22
N GLN A 206 -22.96 -47.98 25.28
CA GLN A 206 -21.59 -48.46 25.49
C GLN A 206 -20.61 -47.32 25.19
N CYS A 207 -19.64 -47.16 26.08
CA CYS A 207 -18.53 -46.21 26.01
C CYS A 207 -17.80 -46.16 24.66
N CYS A 208 -17.46 -44.95 24.21
CA CYS A 208 -16.10 -44.42 24.11
C CYS A 208 -16.17 -42.91 24.34
#